data_AF-A0AAF0FWM5-F1
#
_entry.id   AF-A0AAF0FWM5-F1
#
_cell.length_a   1.000
_cell.length_b   1.000
_cell.length_c   1.000
_cell.angle_alpha   90.00
_cell.angle_beta   90.00
_cell.angle_gamma   90.00
#
_symmetry.space_group_name_H-M   'P 1'
#
loop_
_entity.id
_entity.type
_entity.pdbx_description
1 polymer ?
#
loop_
_entity_poly.entity_id
_entity_poly.type
_entity_poly.pdbx_seq_one_letter_code
_entity_poly.pdbx_strand_id
1 'polypeptide(L)'
;MKWTDKKPVVTGIFLALIFLVIIGCVVYFCGESMQSCCFLSGEGESEVPLVDFTGATTLVKSHKNGTELNIQSTIENCDLVILDIEKIRKQLFAGDNLSVKIEGKPYLMVLKGFTIKTPREVSGIYSYTGYLDGFPESEIVLTAGEHSVVASIRAFGEEYIVDSASYSNSDGEVYHFEYRTGDVRIEGEPLPAVQDYLAHADNSEGLDN
;
A
#
# COMPACT_ATOMS: atom_id res chain seq x y z
N MET A 1 -24.86 41.43 -65.05
CA MET A 1 -25.78 40.26 -65.16
C MET A 1 -25.40 39.28 -64.06
N LYS A 2 -26.39 38.61 -63.50
CA LYS A 2 -26.49 38.09 -62.13
C LYS A 2 -26.08 36.59 -62.07
N TRP A 3 -25.75 36.09 -60.87
CA TRP A 3 -25.71 34.67 -60.39
C TRP A 3 -24.35 33.93 -60.44
N THR A 4 -23.92 33.12 -59.47
CA THR A 4 -24.12 32.95 -58.01
C THR A 4 -23.12 31.87 -57.57
N ASP A 5 -22.53 32.05 -56.39
CA ASP A 5 -21.83 31.04 -55.59
C ASP A 5 -22.55 29.68 -55.53
N LYS A 6 -21.77 28.58 -55.52
CA LYS A 6 -22.07 27.41 -54.66
C LYS A 6 -20.80 26.84 -54.04
N LYS A 7 -20.81 26.86 -52.71
CA LYS A 7 -19.84 26.39 -51.72
C LYS A 7 -19.74 24.85 -51.63
N PRO A 8 -18.67 24.33 -50.99
CA PRO A 8 -18.41 22.90 -50.81
C PRO A 8 -19.32 22.31 -49.73
N VAL A 9 -19.95 21.16 -49.99
CA VAL A 9 -20.83 20.47 -49.03
C VAL A 9 -20.23 19.13 -48.54
N VAL A 10 -19.08 18.70 -49.07
CA VAL A 10 -18.61 17.33 -48.83
C VAL A 10 -17.72 17.18 -47.58
N THR A 11 -17.17 18.27 -47.05
CA THR A 11 -16.21 18.19 -45.92
C THR A 11 -16.83 18.23 -44.52
N GLY A 12 -18.13 18.57 -44.39
CA GLY A 12 -18.80 18.66 -43.10
C GLY A 12 -19.45 17.37 -42.60
N ILE A 13 -19.70 16.39 -43.48
CA ILE A 13 -20.41 15.15 -43.12
C ILE A 13 -19.46 14.11 -42.52
N PHE A 14 -18.18 14.12 -42.89
CA PHE A 14 -17.19 13.18 -42.36
C PHE A 14 -16.77 13.46 -40.92
N LEU A 15 -16.79 14.72 -40.47
CA LEU A 15 -16.44 15.08 -39.09
C LEU A 15 -17.55 14.76 -38.08
N ALA A 16 -18.82 14.78 -38.50
CA ALA A 16 -19.95 14.42 -37.63
C ALA A 16 -20.03 12.91 -37.34
N LEU A 17 -19.59 12.06 -38.27
CA LEU A 17 -19.57 10.60 -38.08
C LEU A 17 -18.49 10.15 -37.10
N ILE A 18 -17.32 10.81 -37.06
CA ILE A 18 -16.25 10.46 -36.13
C ILE A 18 -16.64 10.80 -34.68
N PHE A 19 -17.35 11.91 -34.46
CA PHE A 19 -17.84 12.29 -33.12
C PHE A 19 -18.92 11.31 -32.58
N LEU A 20 -19.76 10.76 -33.46
CA LEU A 20 -20.80 9.80 -33.07
C LEU A 20 -20.22 8.43 -32.67
N VAL A 21 -19.12 8.01 -33.29
CA VAL A 21 -18.42 6.76 -32.93
C VAL A 21 -17.71 6.89 -31.57
N ILE A 22 -17.11 8.05 -31.28
CA ILE A 22 -16.42 8.27 -29.99
C ILE A 22 -17.44 8.36 -28.83
N ILE A 23 -18.57 9.06 -29.03
CA ILE A 23 -19.63 9.13 -28.01
C ILE A 23 -20.32 7.75 -27.85
N GLY A 24 -20.48 7.00 -28.93
CA GLY A 24 -20.98 5.62 -28.90
C GLY A 24 -20.09 4.67 -28.08
N CYS A 25 -18.76 4.75 -28.23
CA CYS A 25 -17.84 3.95 -27.43
C CYS A 25 -17.82 4.33 -25.95
N VAL A 26 -18.00 5.62 -25.62
CA VAL A 26 -18.07 6.08 -24.21
C VAL A 26 -19.37 5.63 -23.54
N VAL A 27 -20.49 5.57 -24.28
CA VAL A 27 -21.78 5.11 -23.72
C VAL A 27 -21.88 3.58 -23.69
N TYR A 28 -21.29 2.86 -24.64
CA TYR A 28 -21.33 1.38 -24.65
C TYR A 28 -20.47 0.75 -23.55
N PHE A 29 -19.40 1.42 -23.09
CA PHE A 29 -18.62 0.96 -21.93
C PHE A 29 -19.24 1.35 -20.57
N CYS A 30 -20.31 2.14 -20.56
CA CYS A 30 -21.04 2.55 -19.34
C CYS A 30 -22.41 1.85 -19.18
N GLY A 31 -22.74 0.84 -19.99
CA GLY A 31 -24.08 0.24 -20.07
C GLY A 31 -24.29 -1.15 -19.45
N GLU A 32 -23.24 -1.88 -19.06
CA GLU A 32 -23.37 -3.23 -18.47
C GLU A 32 -23.12 -3.27 -16.96
N SER A 33 -23.84 -2.44 -16.20
CA SER A 33 -23.97 -2.67 -14.76
C SER A 33 -25.35 -2.24 -14.26
N MET A 34 -26.41 -2.94 -14.67
CA MET A 34 -27.68 -2.87 -13.92
C MET A 34 -28.62 -4.03 -14.22
N GLN A 35 -28.38 -5.20 -13.60
CA GLN A 35 -29.45 -5.99 -12.95
C GLN A 35 -28.90 -7.25 -12.29
N SER A 36 -28.75 -7.19 -10.96
CA SER A 36 -29.23 -8.25 -10.07
C SER A 36 -29.20 -7.74 -8.63
N CYS A 37 -30.19 -6.92 -8.29
CA CYS A 37 -30.55 -6.73 -6.88
C CYS A 37 -31.38 -7.93 -6.46
N CYS A 38 -30.92 -8.67 -5.45
CA CYS A 38 -31.71 -9.20 -4.33
C CYS A 38 -30.86 -10.20 -3.55
N PHE A 39 -30.02 -9.70 -2.65
CA PHE A 39 -29.84 -10.34 -1.36
C PHE A 39 -29.68 -9.25 -0.30
N LEU A 40 -30.72 -9.12 0.53
CA LEU A 40 -30.67 -8.41 1.78
C LEU A 40 -29.72 -9.17 2.71
N SER A 41 -28.58 -8.58 3.06
CA SER A 41 -27.85 -8.93 4.27
C SER A 41 -26.87 -7.81 4.63
N GLY A 42 -27.25 -6.98 5.60
CA GLY A 42 -26.38 -6.14 6.43
C GLY A 42 -25.56 -5.07 5.71
N GLU A 43 -25.85 -3.81 6.01
CA GLU A 43 -24.84 -2.75 5.96
C GLU A 43 -23.67 -3.15 6.88
N GLY A 44 -22.65 -3.80 6.32
CA GLY A 44 -21.30 -3.74 6.82
C GLY A 44 -20.59 -2.69 5.98
N GLU A 45 -20.13 -1.60 6.60
CA GLU A 45 -19.13 -0.75 5.97
C GLU A 45 -18.02 -1.69 5.46
N SER A 46 -17.72 -1.67 4.17
CA SER A 46 -16.62 -2.46 3.63
C SER A 46 -15.34 -1.93 4.26
N GLU A 47 -14.90 -2.57 5.34
CA GLU A 47 -13.64 -2.24 5.99
C GLU A 47 -12.54 -2.36 4.91
N VAL A 48 -11.84 -1.25 4.69
CA VAL A 48 -10.72 -1.19 3.74
C VAL A 48 -9.46 -1.48 4.55
N PRO A 49 -8.57 -2.38 4.11
CA PRO A 49 -7.34 -2.65 4.83
C PRO A 49 -6.51 -1.36 4.95
N LEU A 50 -5.78 -1.24 6.05
CA LEU A 50 -4.90 -0.11 6.34
C LEU A 50 -3.92 0.15 5.19
N VAL A 51 -3.31 -0.90 4.63
CA VAL A 51 -2.37 -0.86 3.50
C VAL A 51 -2.79 -1.86 2.41
N ASP A 52 -3.47 -1.38 1.37
CA ASP A 52 -3.87 -2.18 0.21
C ASP A 52 -2.79 -2.15 -0.88
N PHE A 53 -1.96 -3.19 -1.00
CA PHE A 53 -1.18 -3.43 -2.21
C PHE A 53 -2.16 -3.77 -3.32
N THR A 54 -2.39 -2.83 -4.24
CA THR A 54 -3.61 -2.81 -5.05
C THR A 54 -3.82 -4.10 -5.84
N GLY A 55 -4.87 -4.84 -5.45
CA GLY A 55 -5.26 -6.11 -6.05
C GLY A 55 -4.46 -7.33 -5.56
N ALA A 56 -3.60 -7.16 -4.56
CA ALA A 56 -2.82 -8.21 -3.91
C ALA A 56 -3.11 -8.31 -2.40
N THR A 57 -3.83 -7.37 -1.80
CA THR A 57 -4.27 -7.46 -0.39
C THR A 57 -5.73 -7.92 -0.29
N THR A 58 -5.99 -8.86 0.60
CA THR A 58 -7.35 -9.27 1.01
C THR A 58 -7.51 -9.06 2.50
N LEU A 59 -8.41 -8.17 2.92
CA LEU A 59 -8.75 -8.01 4.34
C LEU A 59 -9.51 -9.24 4.83
N VAL A 60 -9.01 -9.85 5.91
CA VAL A 60 -9.65 -10.99 6.56
C VAL A 60 -10.55 -10.48 7.68
N LYS A 61 -10.00 -9.62 8.54
CA LYS A 61 -10.70 -9.06 9.70
C LYS A 61 -9.94 -7.87 10.24
N SER A 62 -10.65 -6.78 10.57
CA SER A 62 -10.10 -5.74 11.44
C SER A 62 -10.28 -6.11 12.91
N HIS A 63 -9.25 -5.90 13.71
CA HIS A 63 -9.23 -6.33 15.09
C HIS A 63 -8.80 -5.23 16.05
N LYS A 64 -9.56 -5.10 17.15
CA LYS A 64 -9.19 -4.30 18.31
C LYS A 64 -8.55 -5.25 19.32
N ASN A 65 -7.27 -5.05 19.61
CA ASN A 65 -6.37 -5.80 20.51
C ASN A 65 -5.67 -7.02 19.88
N GLY A 66 -4.42 -6.85 19.44
CA GLY A 66 -3.62 -7.87 18.75
C GLY A 66 -3.43 -9.21 19.48
N THR A 67 -3.76 -9.30 20.77
CA THR A 67 -3.62 -10.53 21.56
C THR A 67 -4.46 -11.69 21.01
N GLU A 68 -5.63 -11.44 20.40
CA GLU A 68 -6.46 -12.51 19.80
C GLU A 68 -5.82 -13.13 18.55
N LEU A 69 -4.83 -12.45 17.98
CA LEU A 69 -4.13 -12.85 16.75
C LEU A 69 -2.71 -13.38 17.03
N ASN A 70 -2.37 -13.68 18.30
CA ASN A 70 -1.00 -14.02 18.70
C ASN A 70 0.04 -12.95 18.27
N ILE A 71 -0.42 -11.70 18.16
CA ILE A 71 0.40 -10.51 17.95
C ILE A 71 0.76 -9.96 19.34
N GLN A 72 1.84 -9.16 19.42
CA GLN A 72 2.21 -8.49 20.66
C GLN A 72 1.00 -7.71 21.23
N SER A 73 0.71 -7.92 22.52
CA SER A 73 -0.45 -7.33 23.21
C SER A 73 -0.40 -5.81 23.32
N THR A 74 0.72 -5.20 22.96
CA THR A 74 0.89 -3.74 22.88
C THR A 74 0.21 -3.15 21.65
N ILE A 75 -0.08 -3.93 20.60
CA ILE A 75 -0.77 -3.44 19.41
C ILE A 75 -2.28 -3.41 19.68
N GLU A 76 -2.84 -2.21 19.82
CA GLU A 76 -4.23 -1.98 20.21
C GLU A 76 -5.20 -2.09 19.05
N ASN A 77 -4.80 -1.71 17.84
CA ASN A 77 -5.59 -1.89 16.62
C ASN A 77 -4.71 -2.46 15.51
N CYS A 78 -5.23 -3.45 14.80
CA CYS A 78 -4.56 -4.02 13.64
C CYS A 78 -5.56 -4.65 12.67
N ASP A 79 -5.20 -4.66 11.39
CA ASP A 79 -5.91 -5.42 10.37
C ASP A 79 -5.18 -6.73 10.12
N LEU A 80 -5.93 -7.83 10.06
CA LEU A 80 -5.43 -9.11 9.59
C LEU A 80 -5.73 -9.23 8.10
N VAL A 81 -4.69 -9.49 7.30
CA VAL A 81 -4.81 -9.59 5.85
C VAL A 81 -4.14 -10.86 5.31
N ILE A 82 -4.48 -11.21 4.09
CA ILE A 82 -3.74 -12.18 3.27
C ILE A 82 -3.17 -11.42 2.07
N LEU A 83 -1.88 -11.63 1.79
CA LEU A 83 -1.19 -11.02 0.67
C LEU A 83 -0.90 -12.03 -0.44
N ASP A 84 -1.22 -11.68 -1.68
CA ASP A 84 -0.73 -12.35 -2.88
C ASP A 84 0.74 -11.94 -3.11
N ILE A 85 1.62 -12.62 -2.40
CA ILE A 85 3.07 -12.35 -2.40
C ILE A 85 3.66 -12.52 -3.80
N GLU A 86 3.17 -13.49 -4.58
CA GLU A 86 3.66 -13.72 -5.93
C GLU A 86 3.32 -12.53 -6.83
N LYS A 87 2.12 -11.97 -6.71
CA LYS A 87 1.70 -10.77 -7.45
C LYS A 87 2.49 -9.54 -7.03
N ILE A 88 2.70 -9.32 -5.73
CA ILE A 88 3.53 -8.21 -5.22
C ILE A 88 4.95 -8.32 -5.80
N ARG A 89 5.57 -9.50 -5.72
CA ARG A 89 6.91 -9.73 -6.28
C ARG A 89 6.96 -9.49 -7.79
N LYS A 90 5.97 -9.98 -8.54
CA LYS A 90 5.88 -9.74 -9.99
C LYS A 90 5.82 -8.25 -10.30
N GLN A 91 5.06 -7.47 -9.55
CA GLN A 91 4.99 -6.01 -9.71
C GLN A 91 6.33 -5.35 -9.42
N LEU A 92 6.97 -5.70 -8.29
CA LEU A 92 8.29 -5.20 -7.89
C LEU A 92 9.43 -5.56 -8.86
N PHE A 93 9.33 -6.68 -9.58
CA PHE A 93 10.30 -7.07 -10.61
C PHE A 93 10.00 -6.47 -11.99
N ALA A 94 8.74 -6.15 -12.28
CA ALA A 94 8.32 -5.55 -13.54
C ALA A 94 8.71 -4.07 -13.65
N GLY A 95 8.95 -3.40 -12.52
CA GLY A 95 9.45 -2.04 -12.49
C GLY A 95 9.55 -1.47 -11.09
N ASP A 96 10.01 -0.21 -11.03
CA ASP A 96 10.29 0.50 -9.78
C ASP A 96 9.02 1.01 -9.08
N ASN A 97 7.81 0.79 -9.62
CA ASN A 97 6.60 1.39 -9.08
C ASN A 97 5.58 0.35 -8.58
N LEU A 98 5.02 0.58 -7.39
CA LEU A 98 3.99 -0.27 -6.78
C LEU A 98 2.76 0.54 -6.38
N SER A 99 1.59 0.21 -6.91
CA SER A 99 0.34 0.88 -6.54
C SER A 99 -0.13 0.41 -5.17
N VAL A 100 -0.40 1.37 -4.28
CA VAL A 100 -0.85 1.10 -2.91
C VAL A 100 -2.05 1.99 -2.58
N LYS A 101 -2.93 1.56 -1.67
CA LYS A 101 -3.82 2.47 -0.96
C LYS A 101 -3.48 2.48 0.52
N ILE A 102 -3.39 3.66 1.11
CA ILE A 102 -3.17 3.84 2.54
C ILE A 102 -4.45 4.47 3.08
N GLU A 103 -5.11 3.79 4.03
CA GLU A 103 -6.43 4.18 4.54
C GLU A 103 -7.44 4.43 3.40
N GLY A 104 -7.41 3.55 2.38
CA GLY A 104 -8.26 3.63 1.20
C GLY A 104 -7.93 4.73 0.19
N LYS A 105 -6.97 5.61 0.46
CA LYS A 105 -6.52 6.64 -0.48
C LYS A 105 -5.43 6.08 -1.41
N PRO A 106 -5.55 6.23 -2.74
CA PRO A 106 -4.59 5.65 -3.67
C PRO A 106 -3.30 6.47 -3.76
N TYR A 107 -2.17 5.78 -3.82
CA TYR A 107 -0.83 6.32 -4.02
C TYR A 107 -0.01 5.40 -4.93
N LEU A 108 1.11 5.93 -5.40
CA LEU A 108 2.11 5.17 -6.14
C LEU A 108 3.41 5.18 -5.33
N MET A 109 3.91 4.03 -4.93
CA MET A 109 5.25 3.91 -4.37
C MET A 109 6.27 3.93 -5.50
N VAL A 110 7.27 4.80 -5.41
CA VAL A 110 8.45 4.82 -6.27
C VAL A 110 9.60 4.20 -5.48
N LEU A 111 9.99 3.00 -5.86
CA LEU A 111 10.86 2.09 -5.13
C LEU A 111 12.14 1.82 -5.91
N LYS A 112 13.25 1.74 -5.18
CA LYS A 112 14.55 1.36 -5.71
C LYS A 112 15.02 0.12 -4.97
N GLY A 113 15.24 -0.96 -5.72
CA GLY A 113 15.83 -2.17 -5.18
C GLY A 113 17.25 -1.92 -4.65
N PHE A 114 17.57 -2.52 -3.51
CA PHE A 114 18.92 -2.55 -2.99
C PHE A 114 19.26 -3.93 -2.45
N THR A 115 20.53 -4.31 -2.55
CA THR A 115 21.02 -5.57 -1.99
C THR A 115 21.60 -5.29 -0.62
N ILE A 116 21.07 -5.95 0.41
CA ILE A 116 21.69 -5.95 1.73
C ILE A 116 22.99 -6.76 1.63
N LYS A 117 24.13 -6.08 1.62
CA LYS A 117 25.46 -6.71 1.65
C LYS A 117 25.80 -7.19 3.06
N THR A 118 24.98 -8.05 3.66
CA THR A 118 25.31 -8.73 4.92
C THR A 118 25.89 -10.12 4.62
N PRO A 119 26.70 -10.69 5.52
CA PRO A 119 27.32 -12.02 5.33
C PRO A 119 26.31 -13.19 5.23
N ARG A 120 25.01 -12.91 5.30
CA ARG A 120 23.92 -13.82 4.97
C ARG A 120 23.13 -13.22 3.81
N GLU A 121 23.68 -13.26 2.60
CA GLU A 121 22.85 -13.09 1.41
C GLU A 121 21.83 -14.22 1.39
N VAL A 122 20.60 -13.93 1.80
CA VAL A 122 19.51 -14.89 1.74
C VAL A 122 18.90 -14.80 0.35
N SER A 123 19.20 -15.81 -0.47
CA SER A 123 18.61 -15.96 -1.79
C SER A 123 17.08 -15.89 -1.69
N GLY A 124 16.44 -15.18 -2.63
CA GLY A 124 14.98 -15.08 -2.71
C GLY A 124 14.36 -13.95 -1.87
N ILE A 125 15.14 -13.19 -1.11
CA ILE A 125 14.70 -11.98 -0.40
C ILE A 125 15.18 -10.73 -1.11
N TYR A 126 14.26 -9.80 -1.38
CA TYR A 126 14.52 -8.56 -2.10
C TYR A 126 14.02 -7.38 -1.28
N SER A 127 14.89 -6.38 -1.08
CA SER A 127 14.57 -5.18 -0.32
C SER A 127 14.59 -3.95 -1.22
N TYR A 128 13.68 -3.03 -0.91
CA TYR A 128 13.41 -1.82 -1.67
C TYR A 128 13.32 -0.65 -0.68
N THR A 129 13.87 0.49 -1.08
CA THR A 129 13.59 1.77 -0.41
C THR A 129 12.95 2.74 -1.38
N GLY A 130 12.16 3.68 -0.89
CA GLY A 130 11.49 4.62 -1.78
C GLY A 130 10.65 5.66 -1.07
N TYR A 131 9.73 6.23 -1.83
CA TYR A 131 8.80 7.29 -1.39
C TYR A 131 7.48 7.17 -2.17
N LEU A 132 6.43 7.84 -1.70
CA LEU A 132 5.16 7.98 -2.41
C LEU A 132 5.27 9.11 -3.44
N ASP A 133 4.85 8.85 -4.68
CA ASP A 133 4.83 9.86 -5.74
C ASP A 133 4.02 11.10 -5.32
N GLY A 134 4.59 12.28 -5.55
CA GLY A 134 4.05 13.55 -5.05
C GLY A 134 4.38 13.88 -3.59
N PHE A 135 4.99 12.97 -2.82
CA PHE A 135 5.34 13.14 -1.40
C PHE A 135 6.79 12.68 -1.13
N PRO A 136 7.80 13.43 -1.59
CA PRO A 136 9.21 13.03 -1.50
C PRO A 136 9.75 12.92 -0.07
N GLU A 137 9.07 13.50 0.91
CA GLU A 137 9.37 13.40 2.35
C GLU A 137 8.93 12.08 2.98
N SER A 138 8.12 11.29 2.28
CA SER A 138 7.74 9.96 2.74
C SER A 138 8.91 8.98 2.58
N GLU A 139 9.01 8.04 3.52
CA GLU A 139 10.04 7.01 3.52
C GLU A 139 9.38 5.65 3.47
N ILE A 140 9.79 4.82 2.52
CA ILE A 140 9.30 3.46 2.37
C ILE A 140 10.47 2.51 2.48
N VAL A 141 10.31 1.48 3.30
CA VAL A 141 11.18 0.30 3.32
C VAL A 141 10.29 -0.92 3.12
N LEU A 142 10.52 -1.67 2.06
CA LEU A 142 9.74 -2.87 1.73
C LEU A 142 10.70 -4.04 1.51
N THR A 143 10.40 -5.18 2.11
CA THR A 143 11.14 -6.43 1.87
C THR A 143 10.15 -7.53 1.51
N ALA A 144 10.39 -8.17 0.36
CA ALA A 144 9.60 -9.28 -0.13
C ALA A 144 10.47 -10.54 -0.25
N GLY A 145 10.08 -11.59 0.48
CA GLY A 145 10.64 -12.94 0.39
C GLY A 145 9.72 -13.89 -0.37
N GLU A 146 9.98 -15.19 -0.29
CA GLU A 146 9.15 -16.21 -0.95
C GLU A 146 7.78 -16.40 -0.28
N HIS A 147 7.72 -16.21 1.04
CA HIS A 147 6.52 -16.48 1.86
C HIS A 147 6.15 -15.33 2.79
N SER A 148 6.85 -14.20 2.69
CA SER A 148 6.60 -13.03 3.53
C SER A 148 6.78 -11.73 2.76
N VAL A 149 5.98 -10.73 3.12
CA VAL A 149 6.18 -9.34 2.76
C VAL A 149 6.14 -8.55 4.06
N VAL A 150 7.12 -7.68 4.25
CA VAL A 150 7.16 -6.74 5.36
C VAL A 150 7.41 -5.34 4.81
N ALA A 151 6.73 -4.34 5.37
CA ALA A 151 6.86 -2.96 4.93
C ALA A 151 6.73 -1.99 6.11
N SER A 152 7.51 -0.91 6.04
CA SER A 152 7.31 0.31 6.82
C SER A 152 7.11 1.45 5.83
N ILE A 153 6.03 2.19 6.03
CA ILE A 153 5.66 3.35 5.22
C ILE A 153 5.50 4.53 6.18
N ARG A 154 6.47 5.43 6.20
CA ARG A 154 6.38 6.68 6.96
C ARG A 154 5.86 7.78 6.05
N ALA A 155 4.65 8.25 6.32
CA ALA A 155 4.01 9.31 5.54
C ALA A 155 3.02 10.07 6.42
N PHE A 156 2.80 11.35 6.11
CA PHE A 156 1.78 12.17 6.77
C PHE A 156 1.92 12.29 8.30
N GLY A 157 3.14 12.13 8.83
CA GLY A 157 3.41 12.17 10.27
C GLY A 157 3.06 10.89 11.02
N GLU A 158 2.75 9.80 10.32
CA GLU A 158 2.46 8.48 10.86
C GLU A 158 3.36 7.43 10.20
N GLU A 159 3.53 6.28 10.84
CA GLU A 159 4.20 5.13 10.27
C GLU A 159 3.25 3.93 10.21
N TYR A 160 3.03 3.42 9.01
CA TYR A 160 2.18 2.28 8.72
C TYR A 160 3.07 1.05 8.53
N ILE A 161 2.79 -0.01 9.30
CA ILE A 161 3.57 -1.25 9.31
C ILE A 161 2.74 -2.36 8.68
N VAL A 162 3.37 -3.14 7.82
CA VAL A 162 2.89 -4.46 7.37
C VAL A 162 3.91 -5.48 7.84
N ASP A 163 3.49 -6.45 8.62
CA ASP A 163 4.36 -7.52 9.12
C ASP A 163 3.75 -8.90 8.85
N SER A 164 4.60 -9.93 8.81
CA SER A 164 4.21 -11.31 8.54
C SER A 164 3.91 -12.05 9.84
N ALA A 165 2.75 -12.71 9.90
CA ALA A 165 2.41 -13.57 11.01
C ALA A 165 3.12 -14.93 10.91
N SER A 166 3.19 -15.64 12.03
CA SER A 166 3.77 -16.98 12.11
C SER A 166 2.77 -18.12 11.79
N TYR A 167 1.52 -17.79 11.47
CA TYR A 167 0.45 -18.74 11.23
C TYR A 167 -0.22 -18.52 9.86
N SER A 168 -0.87 -19.57 9.37
CA SER A 168 -1.50 -19.61 8.04
C SER A 168 -2.97 -20.02 8.15
N ASN A 169 -3.73 -19.79 7.08
CA ASN A 169 -5.07 -20.35 6.94
C ASN A 169 -5.01 -21.86 6.62
N SER A 170 -6.19 -22.49 6.47
CA SER A 170 -6.31 -23.91 6.14
C SER A 170 -5.72 -24.28 4.78
N ASP A 171 -5.63 -23.31 3.87
CA ASP A 171 -5.11 -23.48 2.51
C ASP A 171 -3.59 -23.23 2.45
N GLY A 172 -2.97 -22.90 3.60
CA GLY A 172 -1.52 -22.67 3.72
C GLY A 172 -1.08 -21.23 3.41
N GLU A 173 -2.02 -20.31 3.17
CA GLU A 173 -1.70 -18.90 2.96
C GLU A 173 -1.30 -18.25 4.28
N VAL A 174 -0.13 -17.62 4.28
CA VAL A 174 0.42 -16.94 5.46
C VAL A 174 -0.36 -15.65 5.70
N TYR A 175 -0.75 -15.42 6.95
CA TYR A 175 -1.38 -14.15 7.32
C TYR A 175 -0.34 -13.05 7.51
N HIS A 176 -0.78 -11.82 7.29
CA HIS A 176 -0.05 -10.59 7.59
C HIS A 176 -0.90 -9.72 8.49
N PHE A 177 -0.26 -8.85 9.25
CA PHE A 177 -0.97 -7.88 10.06
C PHE A 177 -0.46 -6.47 9.77
N GLU A 178 -1.40 -5.54 9.73
CA GLU A 178 -1.16 -4.15 9.39
C GLU A 178 -1.57 -3.27 10.57
N TYR A 179 -0.74 -2.30 10.95
CA TYR A 179 -1.03 -1.41 12.06
C TYR A 179 -0.29 -0.08 11.92
N ARG A 180 -0.74 0.95 12.64
CA ARG A 180 0.00 2.21 12.76
C ARG A 180 0.91 2.16 13.97
N THR A 181 2.04 2.84 13.93
CA THR A 181 2.86 3.00 15.14
C THR A 181 2.10 3.71 16.26
N GLY A 182 1.18 4.62 15.94
CA GLY A 182 0.26 5.24 16.89
C GLY A 182 -0.74 4.28 17.56
N ASP A 183 -0.96 3.08 17.01
CA ASP A 183 -1.80 2.03 17.60
C ASP A 183 -1.01 1.11 18.56
N VAL A 184 0.28 1.38 18.79
CA VAL A 184 1.10 0.63 19.75
C VAL A 184 1.09 1.33 21.10
N ARG A 185 0.56 0.67 22.12
CA ARG A 185 0.62 1.13 23.51
C ARG A 185 2.07 1.19 23.98
N ILE A 186 2.47 2.36 24.46
CA ILE A 186 3.75 2.55 25.15
C ILE A 186 3.67 1.86 26.51
N GLU A 187 4.51 0.85 26.72
CA GLU A 187 4.68 0.20 28.02
C GLU A 187 5.90 0.75 28.75
N GLY A 188 5.72 1.07 30.04
CA GLY A 188 6.75 1.65 30.90
C GLY A 188 6.55 3.15 31.13
N GLU A 189 6.98 3.62 32.30
CA GLU A 189 7.06 5.06 32.57
C GLU A 189 8.16 5.66 31.69
N PRO A 190 7.90 6.77 30.97
CA PRO A 190 8.96 7.46 30.24
C PRO A 190 10.08 7.79 31.22
N LEU A 191 11.30 7.38 30.90
CA LEU A 191 12.44 7.65 31.77
C LEU A 191 12.51 9.18 31.99
N PRO A 192 12.57 9.66 33.24
CA PRO A 192 12.70 11.07 33.49
C PRO A 192 13.97 11.58 32.80
N ALA A 193 13.87 12.73 32.11
CA ALA A 193 14.88 13.31 31.22
C ALA A 193 16.31 13.43 31.81
N VAL A 194 16.47 13.27 33.13
CA VAL A 194 17.74 13.27 33.85
C VAL A 194 18.53 11.96 33.65
N GLN A 195 17.89 10.86 33.27
CA GLN A 195 18.55 9.56 33.07
C GLN A 195 19.13 9.39 31.66
N ASP A 196 18.68 10.19 30.68
CA ASP A 196 19.20 10.18 29.30
C ASP A 196 20.61 10.82 29.21
N TYR A 197 20.92 11.74 30.13
CA TYR A 197 22.25 12.34 30.25
C TYR A 197 23.32 11.35 30.72
N LEU A 198 22.96 10.29 31.44
CA LEU A 198 23.93 9.29 31.94
C LEU A 198 24.25 8.20 30.92
N ALA A 199 23.42 7.99 29.90
CA ALA A 199 23.71 7.03 28.83
C ALA A 199 24.72 7.57 27.80
N HIS A 200 24.96 8.88 27.78
CA HIS A 200 25.90 9.53 26.86
C HIS A 200 27.15 10.12 27.54
N ALA A 201 27.24 10.09 28.87
CA ALA A 201 28.34 10.71 29.62
C ALA A 201 29.57 9.82 29.87
N ASP A 202 29.52 8.51 29.59
CA ASP A 202 30.64 7.59 29.91
C ASP A 202 31.69 7.43 28.78
N ASN A 203 31.64 8.23 27.71
CA ASN A 203 32.63 8.19 26.62
C ASN A 203 33.41 9.49 26.40
N SER A 204 33.44 10.40 27.37
CA SER A 204 34.24 11.63 27.23
C SER A 204 35.03 12.02 28.48
N GLU A 205 35.82 11.10 29.03
CA GLU A 205 37.08 11.41 29.75
C GLU A 205 38.05 10.26 29.42
N GLY A 206 39.09 10.42 28.62
CA GLY A 206 40.20 11.35 28.80
C GLY A 206 41.36 10.62 29.47
N LEU A 207 42.28 10.06 28.67
CA LEU A 207 43.67 9.81 29.10
C LEU A 207 44.60 10.06 27.91
N ASP A 208 44.84 11.34 27.65
CA ASP A 208 46.13 11.83 27.17
C ASP A 208 47.04 12.03 28.39
N ASN A 209 48.04 11.17 28.53
CA ASN A 209 49.46 11.43 28.87
C ASN A 209 50.17 10.11 29.20
#